data_AF-A0A929NT95-F1
#
_entry.id   AF-A0A929NT95-F1
#
_cell.length_a   1.000
_cell.length_b   1.000
_cell.length_c   1.000
_cell.angle_alpha   90.00
_cell.angle_beta   90.00
_cell.angle_gamma   90.00
#
_symmetry.space_group_name_H-M   'P 1'
#
loop_
_entity.id
_entity.type
_entity.pdbx_description
1 polymer ?
#
loop_
_entity_poly.entity_id
_entity_poly.type
_entity_poly.pdbx_seq_one_letter_code
_entity_poly.pdbx_strand_id
1 'polypeptide(L)'
;MTTDRNPDMRRHHDMGGMKAGPVDRAGHDHAPWEKRVDTILRLLSDPKRRILVLDELRRGIEDLGPDAYEELNYYERWIASISNLLIEKGVITIDELGRKMAEVEARHEAERAKGGKA
;
A
#
# COMPACT_ATOMS: atom_id res chain seq x y z
N MET A 1 -23.10 -21.20 -22.58
CA MET A 1 -23.74 -20.10 -21.84
C MET A 1 -22.62 -19.16 -21.42
N THR A 2 -22.16 -18.33 -22.36
CA THR A 2 -21.06 -17.39 -22.16
C THR A 2 -21.74 -16.06 -21.86
N THR A 3 -21.83 -15.69 -20.59
CA THR A 3 -22.24 -14.34 -20.23
C THR A 3 -21.15 -13.39 -20.69
N ASP A 4 -21.45 -12.66 -21.75
CA ASP A 4 -20.74 -11.46 -22.17
C ASP A 4 -20.66 -10.52 -20.96
N ARG A 5 -19.51 -10.51 -20.27
CA ARG A 5 -19.29 -9.59 -19.15
C ARG A 5 -19.01 -8.23 -19.77
N ASN A 6 -19.88 -7.26 -19.50
CA ASN A 6 -19.70 -5.87 -19.90
C ASN A 6 -18.24 -5.42 -19.60
N PRO A 7 -17.43 -5.06 -20.60
CA PRO A 7 -16.04 -4.65 -20.40
C PRO A 7 -15.90 -3.44 -19.47
N ASP A 8 -16.96 -2.63 -19.33
CA ASP A 8 -16.99 -1.46 -18.44
C ASP A 8 -17.11 -1.81 -16.94
N MET A 9 -17.36 -3.08 -16.58
CA MET A 9 -17.47 -3.51 -15.18
C MET A 9 -16.19 -4.17 -14.63
N ARG A 10 -15.13 -4.26 -15.43
CA ARG A 10 -13.90 -4.96 -15.04
C ARG A 10 -12.99 -4.05 -14.21
N ARG A 11 -12.70 -4.46 -12.97
CA ARG A 11 -11.71 -3.76 -12.12
C ARG A 11 -10.29 -3.95 -12.63
N HIS A 12 -9.41 -2.98 -12.37
CA HIS A 12 -8.05 -2.94 -12.93
C HIS A 12 -7.24 -4.21 -12.63
N HIS A 13 -7.41 -4.83 -11.45
CA HIS A 13 -6.68 -6.04 -11.07
C HIS A 13 -7.03 -7.30 -11.89
N ASP A 14 -8.17 -7.33 -12.60
CA ASP A 14 -8.65 -8.51 -13.36
C ASP A 14 -8.01 -8.57 -14.75
N MET A 15 -6.67 -8.49 -14.84
CA MET A 15 -5.90 -8.46 -16.10
C MET A 15 -5.66 -9.82 -16.75
N GLY A 16 -6.17 -10.91 -16.15
CA GLY A 16 -5.95 -12.27 -16.64
C GLY A 16 -6.40 -12.45 -18.10
N GLY A 17 -5.50 -12.98 -18.93
CA GLY A 17 -5.78 -13.24 -20.35
C GLY A 17 -5.61 -12.03 -21.29
N MET A 18 -5.22 -10.86 -20.77
CA MET A 18 -4.87 -9.71 -21.60
C MET A 18 -3.48 -9.86 -22.23
N LYS A 19 -3.27 -9.17 -23.36
CA LYS A 19 -1.95 -9.06 -23.99
C LYS A 19 -1.03 -8.24 -23.08
N ALA A 20 0.16 -8.77 -22.80
CA ALA A 20 1.21 -8.10 -22.04
C ALA A 20 2.55 -8.18 -22.78
N GLY A 21 3.49 -7.33 -22.37
CA GLY A 21 4.87 -7.39 -22.84
C GLY A 21 5.70 -8.49 -22.15
N PRO A 22 6.99 -8.60 -22.48
CA PRO A 22 7.92 -9.46 -21.76
C PRO A 22 7.97 -9.09 -20.27
N VAL A 23 8.20 -10.10 -19.42
CA VAL A 23 8.32 -9.93 -17.97
C VAL A 23 9.77 -9.63 -17.61
N ASP A 24 9.99 -8.54 -16.87
CA ASP A 24 11.26 -8.32 -16.17
C ASP A 24 11.37 -9.29 -14.98
N ARG A 25 12.51 -10.00 -14.89
CA ARG A 25 12.80 -11.00 -13.87
C ARG A 25 14.00 -10.61 -13.00
N ALA A 26 14.47 -9.38 -13.10
CA ALA A 26 15.49 -8.87 -12.21
C ALA A 26 15.06 -9.03 -10.74
N GLY A 27 16.03 -9.33 -9.87
CA GLY A 27 15.80 -9.33 -8.44
C GLY A 27 15.50 -7.91 -7.95
N HIS A 28 14.65 -7.80 -6.94
CA HIS A 28 14.36 -6.53 -6.26
C HIS A 28 14.98 -6.55 -4.87
N ASP A 29 15.89 -5.62 -4.61
CA ASP A 29 16.49 -5.45 -3.29
C ASP A 29 15.57 -4.64 -2.39
N HIS A 30 15.00 -5.31 -1.39
CA HIS A 30 14.03 -4.66 -0.52
C HIS A 30 14.66 -3.57 0.35
N ALA A 31 14.17 -2.35 0.19
CA ALA A 31 14.52 -1.24 1.06
C ALA A 31 14.07 -1.53 2.51
N PRO A 32 14.75 -0.97 3.52
CA PRO A 32 14.38 -1.20 4.92
C PRO A 32 12.91 -0.86 5.25
N TRP A 33 12.31 0.13 4.57
CA TRP A 33 10.92 0.52 4.79
C TRP A 33 9.93 -0.49 4.21
N GLU A 34 10.24 -1.14 3.08
CA GLU A 34 9.38 -2.18 2.49
C GLU A 34 9.24 -3.37 3.44
N LYS A 35 10.35 -3.77 4.08
CA LYS A 35 10.34 -4.80 5.13
C LYS A 35 9.52 -4.40 6.35
N ARG A 36 9.48 -3.10 6.69
CA ARG A 36 8.63 -2.58 7.76
C ARG A 36 7.15 -2.66 7.37
N VAL A 37 6.79 -2.39 6.12
CA VAL A 37 5.40 -2.54 5.63
C VAL A 37 4.95 -3.99 5.75
N ASP A 38 5.75 -4.97 5.34
CA ASP A 38 5.44 -6.40 5.55
C ASP A 38 5.25 -6.74 7.03
N THR A 39 6.14 -6.23 7.89
CA THR A 39 6.06 -6.46 9.33
C THR A 39 4.78 -5.86 9.93
N ILE A 40 4.38 -4.65 9.50
CA ILE A 40 3.12 -4.02 9.89
C ILE A 40 1.94 -4.90 9.47
N LEU A 41 1.92 -5.38 8.22
CA LEU A 41 0.86 -6.26 7.76
C LEU A 41 0.73 -7.49 8.66
N ARG A 42 1.84 -8.20 8.90
CA ARG A 42 1.87 -9.40 9.73
C ARG A 42 1.36 -9.16 11.15
N LEU A 43 1.68 -8.01 11.73
CA LEU A 43 1.23 -7.64 13.07
C LEU A 43 -0.27 -7.36 13.08
N LEU A 44 -0.79 -6.64 12.08
CA LEU A 44 -2.21 -6.29 12.00
C LEU A 44 -3.09 -7.48 11.64
N SER A 45 -2.57 -8.42 10.83
CA SER A 45 -3.26 -9.65 10.42
C SER A 45 -3.03 -10.83 11.38
N ASP A 46 -2.27 -10.64 12.46
CA ASP A 46 -2.00 -11.68 13.45
C ASP A 46 -3.33 -12.26 13.99
N PRO A 47 -3.49 -13.60 14.08
CA PRO A 47 -4.75 -14.21 14.49
C PRO A 47 -5.28 -13.78 15.87
N LYS A 48 -4.40 -13.32 16.77
CA LYS A 48 -4.81 -12.85 18.11
C LYS A 48 -5.29 -11.40 18.08
N ARG A 49 -4.63 -10.55 17.28
CA ARG A 49 -4.96 -9.12 17.17
C ARG A 49 -6.10 -8.86 16.19
N ARG A 50 -6.06 -9.53 15.02
CA ARG A 50 -7.07 -9.54 13.96
C ARG A 50 -7.63 -8.14 13.63
N ILE A 51 -6.73 -7.16 13.49
CA ILE A 51 -7.10 -5.79 13.15
C ILE A 51 -7.56 -5.72 11.69
N LEU A 52 -6.96 -6.52 10.80
CA LEU A 52 -7.42 -6.70 9.42
C LEU A 52 -7.23 -8.15 8.94
N VAL A 53 -7.89 -8.51 7.85
CA VAL A 53 -7.62 -9.73 7.08
C VAL A 53 -7.08 -9.42 5.68
N LEU A 54 -6.46 -10.41 5.04
CA LEU A 54 -5.84 -10.23 3.72
C LEU A 54 -6.84 -9.85 2.63
N ASP A 55 -8.08 -10.31 2.72
CA ASP A 55 -9.14 -9.93 1.78
C ASP A 55 -9.48 -8.43 1.88
N GLU A 56 -9.40 -7.84 3.07
CA GLU A 56 -9.62 -6.40 3.27
C GLU A 56 -8.46 -5.59 2.69
N LEU A 57 -7.21 -6.04 2.89
CA LEU A 57 -6.04 -5.44 2.25
C LEU A 57 -6.19 -5.47 0.73
N ARG A 58 -6.57 -6.63 0.19
CA ARG A 58 -6.76 -6.81 -1.25
C ARG A 58 -7.83 -5.86 -1.78
N ARG A 59 -8.99 -5.79 -1.13
CA ARG A 59 -10.07 -4.85 -1.47
C ARG A 59 -9.54 -3.42 -1.50
N GLY A 60 -8.84 -2.99 -0.44
CA GLY A 60 -8.33 -1.62 -0.35
C GLY A 60 -7.32 -1.26 -1.42
N ILE A 61 -6.44 -2.20 -1.83
CA ILE A 61 -5.51 -2.00 -2.95
C ILE A 61 -6.28 -1.87 -4.28
N GLU A 62 -7.27 -2.73 -4.49
CA GLU A 62 -8.07 -2.75 -5.72
C GLU A 62 -8.97 -1.51 -5.86
N ASP A 63 -9.32 -0.87 -4.75
CA ASP A 63 -10.11 0.36 -4.71
C ASP A 63 -9.28 1.64 -4.90
N LEU A 64 -7.93 1.57 -4.93
CA LEU A 64 -7.07 2.74 -5.20
C LEU A 64 -7.24 3.32 -6.61
N GLY A 65 -7.87 2.57 -7.51
CA GLY A 65 -8.05 2.96 -8.91
C GLY A 65 -6.85 2.59 -9.80
N PRO A 66 -7.00 2.72 -11.13
CA PRO A 66 -5.99 2.29 -12.10
C PRO A 66 -4.69 3.11 -12.00
N ASP A 67 -4.78 4.42 -11.80
CA ASP A 67 -3.62 5.33 -11.77
C ASP A 67 -2.62 4.93 -10.67
N ALA A 68 -3.11 4.45 -9.53
CA ALA A 68 -2.28 3.97 -8.44
C ALA A 68 -1.42 2.75 -8.81
N TYR A 69 -1.79 1.97 -9.84
CA TYR A 69 -0.96 0.85 -10.31
C TYR A 69 0.21 1.32 -11.19
N GLU A 70 0.13 2.54 -11.73
CA GLU A 70 1.19 3.18 -12.52
C GLU A 70 2.08 4.06 -11.64
N GLU A 71 1.49 4.78 -10.68
CA GLU A 71 2.20 5.75 -9.83
C GLU A 71 2.85 5.15 -8.58
N LEU A 72 2.27 4.08 -8.03
CA LEU A 72 2.73 3.49 -6.77
C LEU A 72 3.38 2.13 -6.98
N ASN A 73 4.52 1.93 -6.31
CA ASN A 73 5.15 0.63 -6.23
C ASN A 73 4.30 -0.36 -5.40
N TYR A 74 4.73 -1.62 -5.36
CA TYR A 74 3.99 -2.70 -4.70
C TYR A 74 3.75 -2.45 -3.21
N TYR A 75 4.77 -2.02 -2.46
CA TYR A 75 4.66 -1.78 -1.02
C TYR A 75 4.01 -0.42 -0.69
N GLU A 76 4.07 0.55 -1.59
CA GLU A 76 3.32 1.81 -1.48
C GLU A 76 1.81 1.58 -1.53
N ARG A 77 1.33 0.72 -2.45
CA ARG A 77 -0.09 0.33 -2.49
C ARG A 77 -0.52 -0.39 -1.21
N TRP A 78 0.35 -1.23 -0.64
CA TRP A 78 0.08 -1.90 0.63
C TRP A 78 -0.08 -0.91 1.78
N ILE A 79 0.88 0.00 1.98
CA ILE A 79 0.80 0.94 3.10
C ILE A 79 -0.36 1.93 2.92
N ALA A 80 -0.70 2.32 1.70
CA ALA A 80 -1.88 3.12 1.41
C ALA A 80 -3.18 2.40 1.83
N SER A 81 -3.34 1.14 1.40
CA SER A 81 -4.49 0.32 1.79
C SER A 81 -4.56 0.07 3.30
N ILE A 82 -3.42 -0.20 3.95
CA ILE A 82 -3.36 -0.39 5.41
C ILE A 82 -3.79 0.89 6.13
N SER A 83 -3.25 2.05 5.76
CA SER A 83 -3.63 3.34 6.35
C SER A 83 -5.12 3.60 6.21
N ASN A 84 -5.69 3.39 5.03
CA ASN A 84 -7.12 3.55 4.78
C ASN A 84 -7.96 2.61 5.66
N LEU A 85 -7.57 1.34 5.80
CA LEU A 85 -8.27 0.38 6.66
C LEU A 85 -8.21 0.74 8.14
N LEU A 86 -7.07 1.23 8.62
CA LEU A 86 -6.94 1.65 10.02
C LEU A 86 -7.82 2.87 10.32
N ILE A 87 -7.96 3.78 9.35
CA ILE A 87 -8.88 4.93 9.43
C ILE A 87 -10.33 4.47 9.37
N GLU A 88 -10.69 3.62 8.40
CA GLU A 88 -12.04 3.05 8.22
C GLU A 88 -12.54 2.37 9.51
N LYS A 89 -11.64 1.67 10.21
CA LYS A 89 -11.93 0.95 11.46
C LYS A 89 -11.78 1.80 12.72
N GLY A 90 -11.38 3.07 12.59
CA GLY A 90 -11.19 3.98 13.72
C GLY A 90 -10.03 3.60 14.66
N VAL A 91 -9.06 2.81 14.19
CA VAL A 91 -7.84 2.48 14.95
C VAL A 91 -6.93 3.71 15.06
N ILE A 92 -6.91 4.52 14.00
CA ILE A 92 -6.31 5.84 13.96
C ILE A 92 -7.26 6.80 13.26
N THR A 93 -7.14 8.10 13.53
CA THR A 93 -7.84 9.16 12.80
C THR A 93 -6.96 9.76 11.70
N ILE A 94 -7.59 10.43 10.73
CA ILE A 94 -6.89 11.19 9.68
C ILE A 94 -6.00 12.27 10.31
N ASP A 95 -6.47 12.93 11.37
CA ASP A 95 -5.71 13.95 12.09
C ASP A 95 -4.46 13.38 12.79
N GLU A 96 -4.59 12.23 13.48
CA GLU A 96 -3.44 11.57 14.11
C GLU A 96 -2.38 11.15 13.08
N LEU A 97 -2.81 10.61 11.95
CA LEU A 97 -1.90 10.25 10.86
C LEU A 97 -1.19 11.50 10.31
N GLY A 98 -1.94 12.56 10.01
CA GLY A 98 -1.39 13.81 9.49
C GLY A 98 -0.39 14.47 10.45
N ARG A 99 -0.74 14.56 11.73
CA ARG A 99 0.18 15.08 12.77
C ARG A 99 1.45 14.24 12.86
N LYS A 100 1.33 12.91 12.80
CA LYS A 100 2.51 12.03 12.87
C LYS A 100 3.40 12.16 11.63
N MET A 101 2.81 12.31 10.45
CA MET A 101 3.57 12.55 9.21
C MET A 101 4.37 13.85 9.29
N ALA A 102 3.75 14.95 9.73
CA ALA A 102 4.44 16.24 9.92
C ALA A 102 5.58 16.14 10.95
N GLU A 103 5.38 15.44 12.07
CA GLU A 103 6.44 15.19 13.06
C GLU A 103 7.62 14.40 12.48
N VAL A 104 7.34 13.38 11.67
CA VAL A 104 8.36 12.56 11.01
C VAL A 104 9.14 13.38 9.98
N GLU A 105 8.46 14.19 9.17
CA GLU A 105 9.07 15.08 8.19
C GLU A 105 10.02 16.09 8.85
N ALA A 106 9.54 16.81 9.88
CA ALA A 106 10.35 17.76 10.63
C ALA A 106 11.59 17.09 11.27
N ARG A 107 11.46 15.86 11.78
CA ARG A 107 12.60 15.11 12.30
C ARG A 107 13.63 14.81 11.20
N HIS A 108 13.19 14.38 10.02
CA HIS A 108 14.08 14.11 8.89
C HIS A 108 14.77 15.36 8.36
N GLU A 109 14.09 16.51 8.36
CA GLU A 109 14.71 17.81 8.03
C GLU A 109 15.79 18.20 9.04
N ALA A 110 15.51 18.07 10.33
CA ALA A 110 16.47 18.37 11.39
C ALA A 110 17.69 17.44 11.34
N GLU A 111 17.51 16.15 11.02
CA GLU A 111 18.60 15.19 10.82
C GLU A 111 19.45 15.55 9.60
N ARG A 112 18.83 15.91 8.47
CA ARG A 112 19.54 16.37 7.27
C ARG A 112 20.36 17.64 7.54
N ALA A 113 19.79 18.61 8.25
CA ALA A 113 20.47 19.86 8.60
C ALA A 113 21.67 19.63 9.55
N LYS A 114 21.61 18.61 10.41
CA LYS A 114 22.73 18.21 11.28
C LYS A 114 23.82 17.46 10.51
N GLY A 115 23.45 16.63 9.53
CA GLY A 115 24.37 15.86 8.70
C GLY A 115 25.10 16.68 7.62
N GLY A 116 24.54 17.81 7.20
CA GLY A 116 25.16 18.73 6.22
C GLY A 116 26.16 19.75 6.80
N LYS A 117 26.54 19.62 8.08
CA LYS A 117 27.53 20.48 8.76
C LYS A 117 28.93 19.86 8.87
N ALA A 118 29.21 18.79 8.11
CA ALA A 118 30.53 18.18 8.01
C ALA A 118 31.28 18.70 6.78
#